data_AF-A0A7U9N9H2-F1
#
_entry.id   AF-A0A7U9N9H2-F1
#
_cell.length_a   1.000
_cell.length_b   1.000
_cell.length_c   1.000
_cell.angle_alpha   90.00
_cell.angle_beta   90.00
_cell.angle_gamma   90.00
#
_symmetry.space_group_name_H-M   'P 1'
#
loop_
_entity.id
_entity.type
_entity.pdbx_description
1 polymer ?
#
loop_
_entity_poly.entity_id
_entity_poly.type
_entity_poly.pdbx_seq_one_letter_code
_entity_poly.pdbx_strand_id
1 'polypeptide(L)' 'MHVGIEWLFFDIGSTIIDEGAAYGHRIKDIADLGGMPYETIYNTAIDVYKQNKKGDIETAKLFGIAPSGGCLSWQ' A
#
# COMPACT_ATOMS: atom_id res chain seq x y z
N MET A 1 -15.49 34.85 -29.43
CA MET A 1 -15.38 34.78 -27.95
C MET A 1 -14.86 33.39 -27.64
N HIS A 2 -13.60 33.26 -27.22
CA HIS A 2 -13.01 31.96 -26.90
C HIS A 2 -13.41 31.60 -25.48
N VAL A 3 -14.12 30.48 -25.30
CA VAL A 3 -14.33 29.87 -23.98
C VAL A 3 -13.02 29.14 -23.65
N GLY A 4 -12.16 29.80 -22.89
CA GLY A 4 -10.93 29.19 -22.39
C GLY A 4 -11.27 28.07 -21.42
N ILE A 5 -10.74 26.87 -21.67
CA ILE A 5 -10.82 25.77 -20.70
C ILE A 5 -9.75 26.04 -19.64
N GLU A 6 -10.17 26.32 -18.42
CA GLU A 6 -9.28 26.39 -17.25
C GLU A 6 -9.23 25.01 -16.58
N TRP A 7 -8.03 24.43 -16.54
CA TRP A 7 -7.77 23.18 -15.84
C TRP A 7 -7.53 23.49 -14.36
N LEU A 8 -8.49 23.13 -13.51
CA LEU A 8 -8.34 23.21 -12.06
C LEU A 8 -7.80 21.87 -11.54
N PHE A 9 -6.57 21.88 -11.03
CA PHE A 9 -6.01 20.72 -10.35
C PHE A 9 -6.38 20.78 -8.87
N PHE A 10 -7.26 19.89 -8.44
CA PHE A 10 -7.52 19.65 -7.03
C PHE A 10 -6.55 18.59 -6.51
N ASP A 11 -5.69 18.96 -5.58
CA ASP A 11 -4.92 17.99 -4.80
C ASP A 11 -5.85 17.33 -3.77
N ILE A 12 -6.43 16.19 -4.15
CA ILE A 12 -7.30 15.37 -3.28
C ILE A 12 -6.45 14.48 -2.35
N GLY A 13 -5.12 14.52 -2.44
CA GLY A 13 -4.23 13.55 -1.79
C GLY A 13 -4.16 13.63 -0.26
N SER A 14 -4.63 14.72 0.36
CA SER A 14 -4.34 14.98 1.78
C SER A 14 -5.54 14.92 2.74
N THR A 15 -6.79 14.78 2.25
CA THR A 15 -7.97 15.06 3.12
C THR A 15 -8.94 13.91 3.41
N ILE A 16 -9.03 12.81 2.65
CA ILE A 16 -10.22 11.91 2.77
C ILE A 16 -9.93 10.39 2.91
N ILE A 17 -8.69 9.94 2.97
CA ILE A 17 -8.42 8.51 3.24
C ILE A 17 -7.44 8.40 4.39
N ASP A 18 -7.91 7.84 5.51
CA ASP A 18 -7.03 7.24 6.51
C ASP A 18 -6.33 6.06 5.84
N GLU A 19 -5.16 6.36 5.24
CA GLU A 19 -4.33 5.34 4.59
C GLU A 19 -3.92 4.25 5.58
N GLY A 20 -3.92 4.55 6.89
CA GLY A 20 -3.64 3.59 7.95
C GLY A 20 -4.58 2.37 7.91
N ALA A 21 -5.86 2.58 7.60
CA ALA A 21 -6.80 1.47 7.42
C ALA A 21 -6.48 0.61 6.19
N ALA A 22 -6.09 1.24 5.08
CA ALA A 22 -5.69 0.54 3.86
C ALA A 22 -4.38 -0.25 4.05
N TYR A 23 -3.40 0.33 4.74
CA TYR A 23 -2.16 -0.35 5.09
C TYR A 23 -2.40 -1.51 6.07
N GLY A 24 -3.20 -1.28 7.11
CA GLY A 24 -3.59 -2.31 8.06
C GLY A 24 -4.26 -3.51 7.40
N HIS A 25 -5.14 -3.26 6.42
CA HIS A 25 -5.78 -4.33 5.65
C HIS A 25 -4.76 -5.17 4.86
N ARG A 26 -3.83 -4.53 4.13
CA ARG A 26 -2.80 -5.26 3.37
C ARG A 26 -1.88 -6.09 4.27
N ILE A 27 -1.47 -5.52 5.40
CA ILE A 27 -0.60 -6.20 6.36
C ILE A 27 -1.33 -7.37 7.01
N LYS A 28 -2.63 -7.20 7.30
CA LYS A 28 -3.47 -8.27 7.82
C LYS A 28 -3.64 -9.41 6.82
N ASP A 29 -3.89 -9.11 5.55
CA ASP A 29 -3.98 -10.14 4.51
C ASP A 29 -2.66 -10.92 4.38
N ILE A 30 -1.52 -10.24 4.45
CA ILE A 30 -0.19 -10.88 4.46
C ILE A 30 -0.02 -11.75 5.71
N ALA A 31 -0.44 -11.29 6.88
CA ALA A 31 -0.38 -12.05 8.12
C ALA A 31 -1.23 -13.32 8.06
N ASP A 32 -2.46 -13.20 7.55
CA ASP A 32 -3.42 -14.31 7.40
C ASP A 32 -2.91 -15.34 6.37
N LEU A 33 -2.34 -14.89 5.24
CA LEU A 33 -1.74 -15.76 4.23
C LEU A 33 -0.44 -16.43 4.70
N GLY A 34 0.35 -15.73 5.51
CA GLY A 34 1.62 -16.22 6.06
C GLY A 34 1.46 -17.09 7.31
N GLY A 35 0.26 -17.15 7.91
CA GLY A 35 0.04 -17.79 9.20
C GLY A 35 0.88 -17.18 10.33
N MET A 36 1.21 -15.89 10.22
CA MET A 36 2.08 -15.19 11.16
C MET A 36 1.34 -14.11 11.96
N PRO A 37 1.83 -13.73 13.15
CA PRO A 37 1.25 -12.63 13.91
C PRO A 37 1.33 -11.31 13.14
N TYR A 38 0.24 -10.53 13.17
CA TYR A 38 0.15 -9.20 12.55
C TYR A 38 1.33 -8.30 12.92
N GLU A 39 1.73 -8.26 14.19
CA GLU A 39 2.83 -7.41 14.65
C GLU A 39 4.18 -7.76 14.00
N THR A 40 4.44 -9.03 13.73
CA THR A 40 5.67 -9.48 13.07
C THR A 40 5.74 -8.94 11.65
N ILE A 41 4.63 -9.03 10.90
CA ILE A 41 4.53 -8.49 9.54
C ILE A 41 4.58 -6.96 9.56
N TYR A 42 3.87 -6.33 10.49
CA TYR A 42 3.81 -4.88 10.63
C TYR A 42 5.20 -4.27 10.91
N ASN A 43 5.93 -4.81 11.89
CA ASN A 43 7.28 -4.33 12.21
C ASN A 43 8.24 -4.51 11.03
N THR A 44 8.16 -5.65 10.34
CA THR A 44 8.94 -5.91 9.13
C THR A 44 8.63 -4.90 8.03
N ALA A 45 7.33 -4.62 7.78
CA ALA A 45 6.91 -3.62 6.80
C ALA A 45 7.40 -2.23 7.14
N ILE A 46 7.35 -1.82 8.42
CA ILE A 46 7.88 -0.54 8.90
C ILE A 46 9.39 -0.44 8.65
N ASP A 47 10.16 -1.49 8.91
CA ASP A 47 11.60 -1.49 8.68
C ASP A 47 11.97 -1.43 7.19
N VAL A 48 11.12 -1.95 6.32
CA VAL A 48 11.24 -1.80 4.88
C VAL A 48 10.84 -0.40 4.42
N TYR A 49 9.79 0.19 4.99
CA TYR A 49 9.41 1.58 4.70
C TYR A 49 10.52 2.56 5.07
N LYS A 50 11.21 2.34 6.20
CA LYS A 50 12.39 3.13 6.59
C LYS A 50 13.53 3.11 5.56
N GLN A 51 13.58 2.09 4.70
CA GLN A 51 14.56 1.96 3.62
C GLN A 51 14.10 2.63 2.31
N ASN A 52 13.03 3.44 2.34
CA ASN A 52 12.39 4.04 1.15
C ASN A 52 11.92 3.00 0.12
N LYS A 53 11.57 1.78 0.58
CA LYS A 53 11.01 0.72 -0.26
C LYS A 53 9.52 0.57 0.01
N LYS A 54 8.79 0.01 -0.94
CA LYS A 54 7.37 -0.34 -0.77
C LYS A 54 7.24 -1.47 0.25
N GLY A 55 6.90 -1.12 1.50
CA GLY A 55 6.89 -2.02 2.64
C GLY A 55 5.96 -3.22 2.45
N ASP A 56 4.78 -3.02 1.87
CA ASP A 56 3.81 -4.09 1.60
C ASP A 56 4.32 -5.14 0.60
N ILE A 57 4.84 -4.70 -0.56
CA ILE A 57 5.30 -5.59 -1.63
C ILE A 57 6.55 -6.37 -1.20
N GLU A 58 7.52 -5.68 -0.61
CA GLU A 58 8.79 -6.29 -0.23
C GLU A 58 8.61 -7.19 1.01
N THR A 59 7.71 -6.86 1.94
CA THR A 59 7.36 -7.76 3.05
C THR A 59 6.68 -9.03 2.54
N ALA A 60 5.74 -8.90 1.60
CA ALA A 60 5.12 -10.07 0.96
C ALA A 60 6.18 -10.96 0.26
N LYS A 61 7.15 -10.37 -0.45
CA LYS A 61 8.28 -11.11 -1.04
C LYS A 61 9.16 -11.80 0.00
N LEU A 62 9.52 -11.12 1.10
CA LEU A 62 10.36 -11.67 2.17
C LEU A 62 9.73 -12.93 2.79
N PHE A 63 8.40 -12.95 2.90
CA PHE A 63 7.67 -14.07 3.47
C PHE A 63 7.14 -15.07 2.42
N GLY A 64 7.46 -14.88 1.14
CA GLY A 64 7.03 -15.79 0.06
C GLY A 64 5.53 -15.77 -0.22
N ILE A 65 4.85 -14.68 0.13
CA ILE A 65 3.39 -14.52 0.03
C ILE A 65 3.09 -13.76 -1.25
N ALA A 66 2.23 -14.32 -2.11
CA ALA A 66 1.69 -13.57 -3.24
C ALA A 66 0.79 -12.45 -2.69
N PRO A 67 0.98 -11.18 -3.10
CA PRO A 67 0.10 -10.11 -2.65
C PRO A 67 -1.35 -10.47 -2.97
N SER A 68 -2.22 -10.41 -1.96
CA SER A 68 -3.68 -10.64 -2.04
C SER A 68 -4.33 -9.55 -2.89
N GLY A 69 -4.10 -9.66 -4.19
CA GLY A 69 -4.47 -8.64 -5.14
C GLY A 69 -3.97 -9.10 -6.48
N GLY A 70 -4.78 -9.92 -7.16
CA GLY A 70 -4.67 -10.11 -8.59
C GLY A 70 -4.82 -8.76 -9.28
N CYS A 71 -3.71 -8.02 -9.37
CA CYS A 71 -3.49 -6.89 -10.24
C CYS A 71 -1.98 -6.70 -10.39
N LEU A 72 -1.30 -7.77 -10.79
CA LEU A 72 0.01 -7.71 -11.44
C LEU A 72 -0.18 -7.29 -12.91
N SER A 73 -0.89 -6.18 -13.15
CA SER A 73 -1.02 -5.55 -14.46
C SER A 73 -0.71 -4.07 -14.35
N TRP A 74 0.55 -3.77 -14.08
CA TRP A 74 1.22 -2.58 -14.59
C TRP A 74 2.66 -3.01 -14.95
N GLN A 75 2.73 -3.87 -15.98
CA GLN A 75 3.74 -3.71 -17.04
C GLN A 75 3.37 -2.47 -17.86
#